data_AF-F8J8P0-F1
#
_entry.id   AF-F8J8P0-F1
#
_cell.length_a   1.000
_cell.length_b   1.000
_cell.length_c   1.000
_cell.angle_alpha   90.00
_cell.angle_beta   90.00
_cell.angle_gamma   90.00
#
_symmetry.space_group_name_H-M   'P 1'
#
loop_
_entity.id
_entity.type
_entity.pdbx_description
1 polymer ?
#
loop_
_entity_poly.entity_id
_entity_poly.type
_entity_poly.pdbx_seq_one_letter_code
_entity_poly.pdbx_strand_id
1 'polypeptide(L)' 'MKGTFGGFDSAQVDILQMTFDIACRELGITPSDEEGRARVAKAVITLAKAGQFDPDRLKVHAISRFREYDGERLQ' A
#
# COMPACT_ATOMS: atom_id res chain seq x y z
N MET A 1 -29.25 3.34 3.81
CA MET A 1 -28.07 2.62 4.36
C MET A 1 -26.97 3.65 4.61
N LYS A 2 -26.73 4.02 5.88
CA LYS A 2 -25.64 4.94 6.25
C LYS A 2 -24.40 4.10 6.58
N GLY A 3 -23.60 3.81 5.56
CA GLY A 3 -22.28 3.21 5.74
C GLY A 3 -21.27 4.32 6.04
N THR A 4 -21.18 4.79 7.28
CA THR A 4 -19.99 5.49 7.74
C THR A 4 -18.90 4.44 7.97
N PHE A 5 -18.33 3.91 6.89
CA PHE A 5 -16.91 3.61 6.94
C PHE A 5 -16.26 4.98 7.03
N GLY A 6 -15.56 5.27 8.13
CA GLY A 6 -14.74 6.48 8.21
C GLY A 6 -13.82 6.50 6.99
N GLY A 7 -14.22 7.27 5.97
CA GLY A 7 -13.53 7.34 4.70
C GLY A 7 -12.24 8.13 4.91
N PHE A 8 -11.21 7.77 4.15
CA PHE A 8 -10.05 8.63 4.05
C PHE A 8 -10.48 10.00 3.53
N ASP A 9 -10.03 11.08 4.16
CA ASP A 9 -10.21 12.41 3.61
C ASP A 9 -9.33 12.60 2.35
N SER A 10 -9.48 13.72 1.65
CA SER A 10 -8.72 13.97 0.41
C SER A 10 -7.21 13.96 0.63
N ALA A 11 -6.72 14.55 1.72
CA ALA A 11 -5.29 14.59 2.02
C ALA A 11 -4.74 13.19 2.32
N GLN A 12 -5.53 12.37 3.02
CA GLN A 12 -5.19 10.97 3.26
C GLN A 12 -5.18 10.18 1.96
N VAL A 13 -6.14 10.37 1.06
CA VAL A 13 -6.14 9.72 -0.26
C VAL A 13 -4.89 10.09 -1.06
N ASP A 14 -4.49 11.35 -1.06
CA ASP A 14 -3.29 11.82 -1.77
C ASP A 14 -2.02 11.14 -1.21
N ILE A 15 -1.91 11.03 0.11
CA ILE A 15 -0.80 10.31 0.78
C ILE A 15 -0.79 8.84 0.36
N LEU A 16 -1.94 8.18 0.34
CA LEU A 16 -2.03 6.76 -0.01
C LEU A 16 -1.66 6.51 -1.47
N GLN A 17 -2.12 7.36 -2.40
CA GLN A 17 -1.79 7.28 -3.81
C GLN A 17 -0.30 7.51 -4.04
N MET A 18 0.26 8.59 -3.47
CA MET A 18 1.69 8.89 -3.57
C MET A 18 2.55 7.74 -3.02
N THR A 19 2.19 7.21 -1.85
CA THR A 19 2.94 6.11 -1.22
C THR A 19 2.86 4.83 -2.06
N PHE A 20 1.67 4.53 -2.60
CA PHE A 20 1.47 3.39 -3.49
C PHE A 20 2.36 3.48 -4.75
N ASP A 21 2.38 4.65 -5.41
CA ASP A 21 3.15 4.86 -6.63
C ASP A 21 4.66 4.75 -6.38
N ILE A 22 5.15 5.35 -5.28
CA ILE A 22 6.56 5.25 -4.89
C ILE A 22 6.92 3.79 -4.59
N ALA A 23 6.11 3.08 -3.80
CA ALA A 23 6.37 1.70 -3.44
C ALA A 23 6.39 0.78 -4.68
N CYS A 24 5.45 0.95 -5.61
CA CYS A 24 5.45 0.19 -6.87
C CYS A 24 6.73 0.47 -7.68
N ARG A 25 7.16 1.72 -7.76
CA ARG A 25 8.38 2.11 -8.48
C ARG A 25 9.64 1.51 -7.85
N GLU A 26 9.77 1.54 -6.52
CA GLU A 26 10.91 0.97 -5.79
C GLU A 26 10.96 -0.57 -5.90
N LEU A 27 9.81 -1.22 -6.03
CA LEU A 27 9.69 -2.66 -6.22
C LEU A 27 9.80 -3.10 -7.70
N GLY A 28 9.89 -2.16 -8.63
CA GLY A 28 9.92 -2.46 -10.07
C GLY A 28 8.60 -3.02 -10.62
N ILE A 29 7.49 -2.80 -9.93
CA ILE A 29 6.15 -3.28 -10.31
C ILE A 29 5.62 -2.41 -11.44
N THR A 30 5.28 -3.06 -12.55
CA THR A 30 4.77 -2.38 -13.74
C THR A 30 3.26 -2.15 -13.66
N PRO A 31 2.67 -1.24 -14.46
CA PRO A 31 1.23 -1.06 -14.53
C PRO A 31 0.44 -2.32 -14.92
N SER A 32 1.06 -3.24 -15.67
CA SER A 32 0.46 -4.51 -16.09
C SER A 32 0.54 -5.61 -15.03
N ASP A 33 1.36 -5.44 -13.99
CA ASP A 33 1.44 -6.38 -12.86
C ASP A 33 0.30 -6.11 -11.87
N GLU A 34 -0.91 -6.54 -12.25
CA GLU A 34 -2.12 -6.34 -11.46
C GLU A 34 -2.01 -6.98 -10.07
N GLU A 35 -1.40 -8.16 -9.99
CA GLU A 35 -1.24 -8.88 -8.73
C GLU A 35 -0.26 -8.15 -7.80
N GLY A 36 0.90 -7.74 -8.31
CA GLY A 36 1.89 -7.00 -7.55
C GLY A 36 1.34 -5.67 -7.04
N ARG A 37 0.63 -4.93 -7.89
CA ARG A 37 -0.06 -3.68 -7.52
C ARG A 37 -1.12 -3.92 -6.44
N ALA A 38 -1.96 -4.95 -6.58
CA ALA A 38 -2.98 -5.25 -5.58
C ALA A 38 -2.38 -5.55 -4.20
N ARG A 39 -1.23 -6.23 -4.16
CA ARG A 39 -0.51 -6.52 -2.91
C ARG A 39 0.05 -5.26 -2.26
N VAL A 40 0.70 -4.40 -3.02
CA VAL A 40 1.20 -3.11 -2.50
C VAL A 40 0.05 -2.26 -1.96
N ALA A 41 -1.04 -2.13 -2.73
CA ALA A 41 -2.21 -1.39 -2.29
C ALA A 41 -2.80 -1.94 -0.99
N LYS A 42 -2.90 -3.27 -0.86
CA LYS A 42 -3.37 -3.92 0.36
C LYS A 42 -2.49 -3.60 1.57
N ALA A 43 -1.17 -3.62 1.41
CA ALA A 43 -0.23 -3.33 2.50
C ALA A 43 -0.34 -1.86 2.95
N VAL A 44 -0.39 -0.92 2.00
CA VAL A 44 -0.59 0.52 2.28
C VAL A 44 -1.92 0.76 3.02
N ILE A 45 -3.02 0.22 2.50
CA ILE A 45 -4.36 0.38 3.10
C ILE A 45 -4.44 -0.26 4.49
N THR A 46 -3.77 -1.39 4.71
CA THR A 46 -3.76 -2.07 6.02
C THR A 46 -3.19 -1.18 7.11
N LEU A 47 -2.04 -0.56 6.84
CA LEU A 47 -1.40 0.31 7.82
C LEU A 47 -2.14 1.65 7.97
N ALA A 48 -2.74 2.17 6.89
CA ALA A 48 -3.60 3.36 6.93
C ALA A 48 -4.86 3.16 7.77
N LYS A 49 -5.49 1.99 7.69
CA LYS A 49 -6.63 1.62 8.54
C LYS A 49 -6.27 1.53 10.02
N ALA A 50 -4.99 1.36 10.35
CA ALA A 50 -4.48 1.44 11.72
C ALA A 50 -4.16 2.89 12.17
N GLY A 51 -4.52 3.90 11.35
CA GLY A 51 -4.36 5.32 11.67
C GLY A 51 -2.99 5.91 11.34
N GLN A 52 -2.14 5.19 10.60
CA GLN A 52 -0.84 5.70 10.17
C GLN A 52 -0.94 6.35 8.78
N PHE A 53 -0.56 7.63 8.69
CA PHE A 53 -0.54 8.39 7.43
C PHE A 53 0.81 9.04 7.14
N ASP A 54 1.85 8.61 7.85
CA ASP A 54 3.22 9.01 7.53
C ASP A 54 3.67 8.28 6.24
N PRO A 55 4.01 9.01 5.16
CA PRO A 55 4.35 8.39 3.88
C PRO A 55 5.54 7.42 3.95
N ASP A 56 6.55 7.74 4.75
CA ASP A 56 7.75 6.89 4.88
C ASP A 56 7.41 5.59 5.60
N ARG A 57 6.61 5.65 6.67
CA ARG A 57 6.13 4.45 7.37
C ARG A 57 5.26 3.57 6.49
N LEU A 58 4.32 4.17 5.77
CA LEU A 58 3.45 3.47 4.83
C LEU A 58 4.26 2.76 3.74
N LYS A 59 5.27 3.45 3.19
CA LYS A 59 6.15 2.90 2.15
C LYS A 59 6.99 1.74 2.66
N VAL A 60 7.71 1.94 3.77
CA VAL A 60 8.56 0.90 4.37
C VAL A 60 7.74 -0.35 4.67
N HIS A 61 6.54 -0.18 5.24
CA HIS A 61 5.65 -1.30 5.50
C HIS A 61 5.21 -2.01 4.22
N ALA A 62 4.82 -1.28 3.18
CA ALA A 62 4.39 -1.85 1.91
C ALA A 62 5.51 -2.68 1.25
N ILE A 63 6.73 -2.16 1.22
CA ILE A 63 7.91 -2.83 0.66
C ILE A 63 8.27 -4.07 1.46
N SER A 64 8.34 -3.97 2.79
CA SER A 64 8.64 -5.12 3.65
C SER A 64 7.61 -6.23 3.49
N ARG A 65 6.32 -5.90 3.51
CA ARG A 65 5.25 -6.88 3.39
C ARG A 65 5.22 -7.56 2.01
N PHE A 66 5.55 -6.81 0.96
CA PHE A 66 5.66 -7.36 -0.39
C PHE A 66 6.82 -8.36 -0.47
N ARG A 67 7.99 -8.01 0.07
CA ARG A 67 9.19 -8.86 0.03
C ARG A 67 9.08 -10.10 0.92
N GLU A 68 8.45 -9.99 2.08
CA GLU A 68 8.12 -11.16 2.91
C GLU A 68 7.31 -12.17 2.12
N TYR A 69 6.25 -11.71 1.44
CA TYR A 69 5.38 -12.57 0.65
C TYR A 69 6.11 -13.20 -0.56
N ASP A 70 6.93 -12.45 -1.28
CA ASP A 70 7.71 -13.00 -2.40
C ASP A 70 8.84 -13.94 -1.93
N GLY A 71 9.41 -13.70 -0.76
CA GLY A 71 10.38 -14.62 -0.13
C GLY A 71 9.76 -15.95 0.26
N GLU A 72 8.50 -15.96 0.73
CA GLU A 72 7.74 -17.17 1.04
C GLU A 72 7.39 -18.02 -0.21
N ARG A 73 7.43 -17.44 -1.42
CA ARG A 73 7.23 -18.21 -2.68
C ARG A 73 8.47 -18.97 -3.17
N LEU A 74 9.63 -18.72 -2.58
CA LEU A 74 10.91 -19.36 -2.94
C LEU A 74 11.30 -20.52 -1.99
N GLN A 75 10.39 -20.95 -1.11
CA GLN A 75 10.54 -22.14 -0.26
C GLN A 75 9.47 -23.18 -0.59
#